data_AF-E6TGS0-F1
#
_entry.id   AF-E6TGS0-F1
#
_cell.length_a   1.000
_cell.length_b   1.000
_cell.length_c   1.000
_cell.angle_alpha   90.00
_cell.angle_beta   90.00
_cell.angle_gamma   90.00
#
_symmetry.space_group_name_H-M   'P 1'
#
loop_
_entity.id
_entity.type
_entity.pdbx_description
1 polymer ?
#
loop_
_entity_poly.entity_id
_entity_poly.type
_entity_poly.pdbx_seq_one_letter_code
_entity_poly.pdbx_strand_id
1 'polypeptide(L)'
;MTLVTDAPGRILIGFAAVGLIVFALMSWRARPKLAISDDALVYRGWFTARRITTDDIKRIRITEFRRIGRKVRLLEIDTTDDKLYVLSRWDLSTDPLNVLDALTEAGFAPGPG
;
A
#
# COMPACT_ATOMS: atom_id res chain seq x y z
N MET A 1 -49.85 -5.53 17.08
CA MET A 1 -48.83 -4.48 16.90
C MET A 1 -47.73 -4.68 17.92
N THR A 2 -46.91 -5.72 17.77
CA THR A 2 -45.76 -5.94 18.66
C THR A 2 -44.57 -5.22 18.04
N LEU A 3 -44.50 -3.91 18.26
CA LEU A 3 -43.25 -3.17 18.16
C LEU A 3 -42.37 -3.57 19.35
N VAL A 4 -42.04 -4.86 19.46
CA VAL A 4 -40.90 -5.30 20.26
C VAL A 4 -39.71 -4.84 19.45
N THR A 5 -39.16 -3.70 19.82
CA THR A 5 -37.84 -3.28 19.37
C THR A 5 -36.92 -4.48 19.55
N ASP A 6 -36.49 -5.09 18.45
CA ASP A 6 -35.50 -6.16 18.45
C ASP A 6 -34.17 -5.56 18.91
N ALA A 7 -34.05 -5.40 20.23
CA ALA A 7 -32.90 -4.81 20.89
C ALA A 7 -31.61 -5.61 20.58
N PRO A 8 -31.63 -6.95 20.59
CA PRO A 8 -30.50 -7.75 20.10
C PRO A 8 -30.13 -7.44 18.65
N GLY A 9 -31.10 -7.41 17.73
CA GLY A 9 -30.85 -7.10 16.32
C GLY A 9 -30.24 -5.71 16.10
N ARG A 10 -30.71 -4.70 16.85
CA ARG A 10 -30.15 -3.33 16.80
C ARG A 10 -28.72 -3.27 17.32
N ILE A 11 -28.40 -4.02 18.37
CA ILE A 11 -27.04 -4.12 18.90
C ILE A 11 -26.11 -4.74 17.86
N LEU A 12 -26.52 -5.86 17.24
CA LEU A 12 -25.74 -6.53 16.20
C LEU A 12 -25.50 -5.63 14.98
N ILE A 13 -26.54 -4.94 14.50
CA ILE A 13 -26.44 -3.97 13.41
C ILE A 13 -25.50 -2.81 13.79
N GLY A 14 -25.58 -2.32 15.03
CA GLY A 14 -24.68 -1.30 15.54
C GLY A 14 -23.21 -1.74 15.49
N PHE A 15 -22.91 -2.94 15.97
CA PHE A 15 -21.55 -3.51 15.89
C PHE A 15 -21.08 -3.69 14.45
N ALA A 16 -21.94 -4.20 13.56
CA ALA A 16 -21.61 -4.35 12.14
C ALA A 16 -21.32 -2.99 11.49
N ALA A 17 -22.14 -1.98 11.75
CA ALA A 17 -21.94 -0.63 11.23
C ALA A 17 -20.62 -0.01 11.73
N VAL A 18 -20.33 -0.11 13.03
CA VAL A 18 -19.05 0.36 13.60
C VAL A 18 -17.87 -0.39 12.97
N GLY A 19 -17.97 -1.72 12.85
CA GLY A 19 -16.94 -2.53 12.19
C GLY A 19 -16.70 -2.11 10.74
N LEU A 20 -17.75 -1.84 9.98
CA LEU A 20 -17.66 -1.34 8.59
C LEU A 20 -17.06 0.06 8.52
N ILE A 21 -17.40 0.97 9.43
CA ILE A 21 -16.82 2.32 9.48
C ILE A 21 -15.32 2.23 9.80
N VAL A 22 -14.93 1.45 10.81
CA VAL A 22 -13.52 1.22 11.16
C VAL A 22 -12.78 0.61 9.98
N PHE A 23 -13.36 -0.39 9.33
CA PHE A 23 -12.80 -1.03 8.14
C PHE A 23 -12.63 -0.05 6.98
N ALA A 24 -13.63 0.80 6.72
CA ALA A 24 -13.58 1.80 5.66
C ALA A 24 -12.49 2.86 5.95
N LEU A 25 -12.43 3.37 7.19
CA LEU A 25 -11.39 4.32 7.61
C LEU A 25 -9.99 3.71 7.51
N MET A 26 -9.82 2.46 7.92
CA MET A 26 -8.55 1.73 7.78
C MET A 26 -8.18 1.52 6.31
N SER A 27 -9.15 1.18 5.46
CA SER A 27 -8.95 0.97 4.03
C SER A 27 -8.62 2.26 3.28
N TRP A 28 -9.19 3.39 3.73
CA TRP A 28 -8.92 4.72 3.18
C TRP A 28 -7.52 5.22 3.59
N ARG A 29 -7.17 5.12 4.88
CA ARG A 29 -5.92 5.66 5.42
C ARG A 29 -4.66 4.99 4.85
N ALA A 30 -4.81 3.82 4.23
CA ALA A 30 -3.71 3.06 3.62
C ALA A 30 -3.28 3.55 2.22
N ARG A 31 -3.78 4.68 1.71
CA ARG A 31 -3.48 5.14 0.34
C ARG A 31 -2.82 6.53 0.32
N PRO A 32 -1.69 6.77 -0.36
CA PRO A 32 -0.74 5.84 -0.99
C PRO A 32 0.24 5.25 0.04
N LYS A 33 0.54 3.95 -0.05
CA LYS A 33 1.53 3.31 0.84
C LYS A 33 2.96 3.81 0.59
N LEU A 34 3.24 4.40 -0.57
CA LEU A 34 4.55 4.91 -0.93
C LEU A 34 4.42 6.38 -1.37
N ALA A 35 5.21 7.26 -0.78
CA ALA A 35 5.26 8.67 -1.14
C ALA A 35 6.70 9.17 -1.10
N ILE A 36 7.02 10.16 -1.93
CA ILE A 36 8.29 10.89 -1.84
C ILE A 36 8.06 12.07 -0.89
N SER A 37 8.89 12.21 0.15
CA SER A 37 8.85 13.31 1.12
C SER A 37 10.25 13.69 1.56
N ASP A 38 10.60 14.96 1.43
CA ASP A 38 11.86 15.55 1.91
C ASP A 38 13.10 14.74 1.49
N ASP A 39 13.17 14.30 0.24
CA ASP A 39 14.28 13.48 -0.29
C ASP A 39 14.36 12.04 0.25
N ALA A 40 13.24 11.49 0.71
CA ALA A 40 13.14 10.07 1.05
C ALA A 40 11.82 9.46 0.61
N LEU A 41 11.84 8.14 0.41
CA LEU A 41 10.63 7.34 0.27
C LEU A 41 10.02 7.07 1.64
N VAL A 42 8.76 7.42 1.80
CA VAL A 42 7.97 7.14 2.99
C VAL A 42 7.04 5.97 2.68
N TYR A 43 7.39 4.81 3.21
CA TYR A 43 6.53 3.64 3.23
C TYR A 43 5.60 3.68 4.45
N ARG A 44 4.29 3.86 4.24
CA ARG A 44 3.30 3.87 5.33
C ARG A 44 2.71 2.48 5.53
N GLY A 45 3.04 1.88 6.67
CA GLY A 45 2.32 0.75 7.24
C GLY A 45 1.08 1.21 8.01
N TRP A 46 0.35 0.25 8.59
CA TRP A 46 -0.86 0.54 9.37
C TRP A 46 -0.62 1.38 10.62
N PHE A 47 0.49 1.15 11.31
CA PHE A 47 0.79 1.81 12.59
C PHE A 47 2.05 2.67 12.54
N THR A 48 2.93 2.42 11.57
CA THR A 48 4.21 3.09 11.46
C THR A 48 4.47 3.52 10.02
N ALA A 49 5.16 4.65 9.87
CA ALA A 49 5.73 5.08 8.61
C ALA A 49 7.23 4.87 8.67
N ARG A 50 7.79 4.28 7.64
CA ARG A 50 9.23 4.13 7.49
C ARG A 50 9.75 5.04 6.41
N ARG A 51 10.79 5.78 6.75
CA ARG A 51 11.57 6.59 5.83
C ARG A 51 12.72 5.73 5.27
N ILE A 52 12.89 5.77 3.96
CA ILE A 52 13.90 5.02 3.20
C ILE A 52 14.59 6.07 2.32
N THR A 53 15.83 6.40 2.65
CA THR A 53 16.65 7.34 1.87
C THR A 53 17.23 6.66 0.63
N THR A 54 17.77 7.42 -0.31
CA THR A 54 18.41 6.85 -1.51
C THR A 54 19.58 5.92 -1.15
N ASP A 55 20.34 6.24 -0.10
CA ASP A 55 21.45 5.40 0.39
C ASP A 55 20.97 4.07 1.01
N ASP A 56 19.73 4.03 1.50
CA ASP A 56 19.11 2.81 2.01
C ASP A 56 18.65 1.87 0.87
N ILE A 57 18.57 2.35 -0.38
CA ILE A 57 18.01 1.60 -1.50
C ILE A 57 19.13 0.82 -2.20
N LYS A 58 19.03 -0.50 -2.16
CA LYS A 58 19.94 -1.40 -2.87
C LYS A 58 19.52 -1.60 -4.32
N ARG A 59 18.22 -1.77 -4.56
CA ARG A 59 17.66 -2.02 -5.88
C ARG A 59 16.16 -1.73 -5.90
N ILE A 60 15.69 -1.13 -6.99
CA ILE A 60 14.26 -1.06 -7.31
C ILE A 60 14.03 -1.79 -8.63
N ARG A 61 13.02 -2.67 -8.69
CA ARG A 61 12.70 -3.41 -9.91
C ARG A 61 11.23 -3.72 -10.05
N ILE A 62 10.87 -4.15 -11.26
CA ILE A 62 9.54 -4.67 -11.55
C ILE A 62 9.63 -6.18 -11.71
N THR A 63 8.85 -6.90 -10.91
CA THR A 63 8.62 -8.32 -11.09
C THR A 63 7.27 -8.53 -11.75
N GLU A 64 7.23 -9.39 -12.75
CA GLU A 64 6.07 -9.60 -13.59
C GLU A 64 5.73 -11.08 -13.72
N PHE A 65 4.45 -11.41 -13.57
CA PHE A 65 3.95 -12.78 -13.72
C PHE A 65 2.58 -12.82 -14.37
N ARG A 66 2.22 -13.99 -14.91
CA ARG A 66 0.91 -14.26 -15.48
C ARG A 66 0.06 -15.06 -14.49
N ARG A 67 -1.17 -14.61 -14.23
CA ARG A 67 -2.16 -15.30 -13.41
C ARG A 67 -3.53 -15.26 -14.09
N ILE A 68 -4.09 -16.44 -14.41
CA ILE A 68 -5.43 -16.61 -15.01
C ILE A 68 -5.64 -15.63 -16.19
N GLY A 69 -4.76 -15.70 -17.19
CA GLY A 69 -4.83 -14.85 -18.39
C GLY A 69 -4.52 -13.36 -18.17
N ARG A 70 -4.24 -12.92 -16.93
CA ARG A 70 -3.89 -11.53 -16.62
C ARG A 70 -2.41 -11.40 -16.30
N LYS A 71 -1.84 -10.29 -16.74
CA LYS A 71 -0.48 -9.88 -16.46
C LYS A 71 -0.47 -9.03 -15.20
N VAL A 72 0.31 -9.41 -14.19
CA VAL A 72 0.43 -8.72 -12.91
C VAL A 72 1.86 -8.24 -12.75
N ARG A 73 2.02 -7.00 -12.31
CA ARG A 73 3.31 -6.38 -12.00
C ARG A 73 3.35 -6.00 -10.53
N LEU A 74 4.53 -6.14 -9.95
CA LEU A 74 4.86 -5.73 -8.59
C LEU A 74 6.11 -4.84 -8.66
N LEU A 75 6.09 -3.75 -7.90
CA LEU A 75 7.27 -2.95 -7.64
C LEU A 75 7.97 -3.53 -6.41
N GLU A 76 9.23 -3.90 -6.57
CA GLU A 76 10.07 -4.40 -5.50
C GLU A 76 11.13 -3.36 -5.14
N ILE A 77 11.30 -3.09 -3.85
CA ILE A 77 12.34 -2.21 -3.31
C ILE A 77 13.14 -3.04 -2.30
N ASP A 78 14.38 -3.35 -2.66
CA ASP A 78 15.37 -3.97 -1.77
C ASP A 78 16.15 -2.87 -1.06
N THR A 79 16.30 -2.99 0.26
CA THR A 79 17.10 -2.06 1.06
C THR A 79 18.43 -2.67 1.52
N THR A 80 19.36 -1.82 1.93
CA THR A 80 20.68 -2.20 2.45
C THR A 80 20.60 -2.96 3.78
N ASP A 81 19.51 -2.78 4.54
CA ASP A 81 19.21 -3.55 5.76
C ASP A 81 18.43 -4.85 5.49
N ASP A 82 18.59 -5.41 4.29
CA ASP A 82 18.03 -6.69 3.83
C ASP A 82 16.51 -6.81 3.95
N LYS A 83 15.79 -5.69 3.79
CA LYS A 83 14.32 -5.71 3.72
C LYS A 83 13.84 -5.53 2.29
N LEU A 84 12.79 -6.26 1.98
CA LEU A 84 12.13 -6.25 0.69
C LEU A 84 10.71 -5.71 0.84
N TYR A 85 10.41 -4.62 0.15
CA TYR A 85 9.04 -4.12 0.00
C TYR A 85 8.49 -4.53 -1.34
N VAL A 86 7.34 -5.21 -1.33
CA VAL A 86 6.66 -5.66 -2.55
C VAL A 86 5.32 -4.94 -2.63
N LEU A 87 5.16 -4.11 -3.66
CA LEU A 87 4.03 -3.20 -3.81
C LEU A 87 3.27 -3.52 -5.09
N SER A 88 1.97 -3.77 -4.95
CA SER A 88 1.06 -3.99 -6.08
C SER A 88 0.40 -2.69 -6.54
N ARG A 89 -0.33 -2.75 -7.67
CA ARG A 89 -1.17 -1.61 -8.11
C ARG A 89 -2.16 -1.13 -7.04
N TRP A 90 -2.58 -2.01 -6.13
CA TRP A 90 -3.52 -1.65 -5.07
C TRP A 90 -2.86 -0.80 -3.98
N ASP A 91 -1.59 -1.09 -3.68
CA ASP A 91 -0.80 -0.33 -2.72
C ASP A 91 -0.38 1.03 -3.28
N LEU A 92 -0.06 1.07 -4.57
CA LEU A 92 0.41 2.25 -5.29
C LEU A 92 -0.71 3.12 -5.89
N SER A 93 -1.93 2.58 -5.98
CA SER A 93 -3.09 3.20 -6.63
C SER A 93 -2.90 3.57 -8.13
N THR A 94 -1.78 3.20 -8.74
CA THR A 94 -1.47 3.36 -10.17
C THR A 94 -0.65 2.17 -10.68
N ASP A 95 -0.32 2.13 -11.97
CA ASP A 95 0.54 1.09 -12.54
C ASP A 95 1.94 1.13 -11.88
N PRO A 96 2.46 0.01 -11.36
CA PRO A 96 3.82 -0.07 -10.83
C PRO A 96 4.91 0.46 -11.76
N LEU A 97 4.77 0.34 -13.09
CA LEU A 97 5.72 0.94 -14.03
C LEU A 97 5.74 2.46 -13.93
N ASN A 98 4.57 3.10 -13.91
CA ASN A 98 4.49 4.56 -13.80
C ASN A 98 5.13 5.05 -12.49
N VAL A 99 5.06 4.25 -11.42
CA VAL A 99 5.75 4.56 -10.16
C VAL A 99 7.26 4.38 -10.32
N LEU A 100 7.73 3.31 -10.96
CA LEU A 100 9.17 3.14 -11.23
C LEU A 100 9.72 4.32 -12.04
N ASP A 101 9.00 4.77 -13.07
CA ASP A 101 9.38 5.92 -13.88
C ASP A 101 9.51 7.17 -13.01
N ALA A 102 8.49 7.47 -12.19
CA ALA A 102 8.52 8.61 -11.27
C ALA A 102 9.64 8.51 -10.22
N LEU A 103 9.93 7.31 -9.71
CA LEU A 103 11.04 7.07 -8.78
C LEU A 103 12.40 7.26 -9.47
N THR A 104 12.51 6.90 -10.75
CA THR A 104 13.70 7.10 -11.56
C THR A 104 13.93 8.60 -11.81
N GLU A 105 12.89 9.31 -12.22
CA GLU A 105 12.92 10.77 -12.41
C GLU A 105 13.28 11.51 -11.12
N ALA A 106 12.84 11.01 -9.97
CA ALA A 106 13.16 11.55 -8.65
C ALA A 106 14.52 11.08 -8.09
N GLY A 107 15.28 10.25 -8.81
CA GLY A 107 16.62 9.81 -8.42
C GLY A 107 16.69 8.68 -7.39
N PHE A 108 15.57 8.01 -7.07
CA PHE A 108 15.52 6.88 -6.13
C PHE A 108 15.84 5.53 -6.76
N ALA A 109 15.62 5.38 -8.07
CA ALA A 109 15.94 4.16 -8.78
C ALA A 109 17.30 4.32 -9.48
N PRO A 110 18.40 3.72 -8.96
CA PRO A 110 19.61 3.58 -9.74
C PRO A 110 19.26 2.75 -10.98
N GLY A 111 19.65 3.24 -12.16
CA GLY A 111 19.38 2.57 -13.45
C GLY A 111 19.85 1.11 -13.45
N PRO A 112 19.48 0.31 -14.47
CA PRO A 112 19.66 -1.14 -14.46
C PRO A 112 21.13 -1.52 -14.20
N GLY A 113 21.39 -2.03 -13.00
CA GLY A 113 22.67 -2.56 -12.53
C GLY A 113 22.56 -4.01 -12.06
#